data_AF-A0A496Y995-F1
#
_entry.id   AF-A0A496Y995-F1
#
_cell.length_a   1.000
_cell.length_b   1.000
_cell.length_c   1.000
_cell.angle_alpha   90.00
_cell.angle_beta   90.00
_cell.angle_gamma   90.00
#
_symmetry.space_group_name_H-M   'P 1'
#
loop_
_entity.id
_entity.type
_entity.pdbx_description
1 polymer ?
#
loop_
_entity_poly.entity_id
_entity_poly.type
_entity_poly.pdbx_seq_one_letter_code
_entity_poly.pdbx_strand_id
1 'polypeptide(L)'
;MKKGLGKRGFTLIELMIVMTIIGILVSIAQPNFQKAIIRARETSLRRSLFVLRDVIDQYYADHGNYPESLETLVEEHYIRAIPEDPFTRSRSSWIVIPPEGSEETGVYDVHSGSDLVSLDGTPYNEW
;
A
#
# COMPACT_ATOMS: atom_id res chain seq x y z
N MET A 1 54.00 -42.71 -8.94
CA MET A 1 53.50 -41.81 -10.01
C MET A 1 52.05 -41.43 -9.70
N LYS A 2 51.78 -40.17 -9.33
CA LYS A 2 50.40 -39.66 -9.17
C LYS A 2 50.06 -38.87 -10.44
N LYS A 3 49.15 -39.39 -11.27
CA LYS A 3 48.60 -38.64 -12.42
C LYS A 3 47.77 -37.49 -11.85
N GLY A 4 48.22 -36.25 -12.05
CA GLY A 4 47.40 -35.08 -11.77
C GLY A 4 46.18 -35.10 -12.71
N LEU A 5 44.98 -35.28 -12.17
CA LEU A 5 43.76 -35.06 -12.94
C LEU A 5 43.71 -33.57 -13.28
N GLY A 6 43.91 -33.23 -14.56
CA GLY A 6 43.80 -31.86 -15.04
C GLY A 6 42.43 -31.29 -14.66
N LYS A 7 42.43 -30.10 -14.03
CA LYS A 7 41.21 -29.38 -13.70
C LYS A 7 40.49 -29.06 -15.01
N ARG A 8 39.35 -29.72 -15.26
CA ARG A 8 38.47 -29.41 -16.39
C ARG A 8 37.93 -27.99 -16.19
N GLY A 9 38.13 -27.11 -17.17
CA GLY A 9 37.55 -25.76 -17.19
C GLY A 9 36.12 -25.77 -17.70
N PHE A 10 35.34 -24.74 -17.35
CA PHE A 10 33.99 -24.52 -17.88
C PHE A 10 34.02 -24.19 -19.37
N THR A 11 33.03 -24.67 -20.12
CA THR A 11 32.84 -24.33 -21.54
C THR A 11 31.99 -23.07 -21.70
N LEU A 12 32.18 -22.34 -22.81
CA LEU A 12 31.33 -21.19 -23.14
C LEU A 12 29.86 -21.59 -23.27
N ILE A 13 29.59 -22.79 -23.80
CA ILE A 13 28.22 -23.30 -23.97
C ILE A 13 27.55 -23.60 -22.62
N GLU A 14 28.26 -24.11 -21.61
CA GLU A 14 27.73 -24.25 -20.26
C GLU A 14 27.32 -22.90 -19.68
N LEU A 15 28.15 -21.87 -19.83
CA LEU A 15 27.83 -20.54 -19.34
C LEU A 15 26.60 -19.96 -20.06
N MET A 16 26.48 -20.16 -21.37
CA MET A 16 25.32 -19.71 -22.14
C MET A 16 24.02 -20.38 -21.68
N ILE A 17 24.05 -21.69 -21.42
CA ILE A 17 22.88 -22.42 -20.92
C ILE A 17 22.49 -21.91 -19.53
N VAL A 18 23.46 -21.72 -18.63
CA VAL A 18 23.21 -21.18 -17.28
C VAL A 18 22.58 -19.79 -17.34
N MET A 19 23.13 -18.89 -18.15
CA MET A 19 22.59 -17.53 -18.32
C MET A 19 21.18 -17.55 -18.90
N THR A 20 20.92 -18.45 -19.86
CA THR A 20 19.58 -18.65 -20.44
C THR A 20 18.58 -19.10 -19.38
N ILE A 21 18.93 -20.08 -18.55
CA ILE A 21 18.06 -20.58 -17.48
C ILE A 21 17.78 -19.47 -16.45
N ILE A 22 18.81 -18.72 -16.03
CA ILE A 22 18.65 -17.59 -15.10
C ILE A 22 17.70 -16.54 -15.68
N GLY A 23 17.86 -16.18 -16.96
CA GLY A 23 16.99 -15.22 -17.63
C GLY A 23 15.52 -15.63 -17.64
N ILE A 24 15.24 -16.92 -17.88
CA ILE A 24 13.88 -17.47 -17.84
C ILE A 24 13.29 -17.37 -16.42
N LEU A 25 14.07 -17.75 -15.40
CA LEU A 25 13.62 -17.72 -14.00
C LEU A 25 13.30 -16.28 -13.54
N VAL A 26 14.17 -15.32 -13.84
CA VAL A 26 13.96 -13.90 -13.48
C VAL A 26 12.69 -13.35 -14.14
N SER A 27 12.46 -13.69 -15.41
CA SER A 27 11.29 -13.23 -16.17
C SER A 27 9.96 -13.65 -15.53
N ILE A 28 9.91 -14.85 -14.94
CA ILE A 28 8.72 -15.36 -14.23
C ILE A 28 8.62 -14.76 -12.82
N ALA A 29 9.74 -14.57 -12.14
CA ALA A 29 9.77 -14.11 -10.74
C ALA A 29 9.39 -12.63 -10.57
N GLN A 30 9.83 -11.75 -11.49
CA GLN A 30 9.64 -10.29 -11.39
C GLN A 30 8.17 -9.84 -11.26
N PRO A 31 7.21 -10.27 -12.09
CA PRO A 31 5.81 -9.83 -11.95
C PRO A 31 5.18 -10.30 -10.64
N ASN A 32 5.55 -11.48 -10.14
CA ASN A 32 5.03 -12.00 -8.87
C ASN A 32 5.52 -11.18 -7.68
N PHE A 33 6.79 -10.76 -7.71
CA PHE A 33 7.36 -9.89 -6.69
C PHE A 33 6.65 -8.53 -6.61
N GLN A 34 6.36 -7.90 -7.75
CA GLN A 34 5.62 -6.63 -7.78
C GLN A 34 4.21 -6.76 -7.22
N LYS A 35 3.48 -7.83 -7.57
CA LYS A 35 2.15 -8.10 -7.00
C LYS A 35 2.20 -8.28 -5.49
N ALA A 36 3.22 -8.94 -4.95
CA ALA A 36 3.39 -9.09 -3.51
C ALA A 36 3.59 -7.74 -2.79
N ILE A 37 4.37 -6.84 -3.38
CA ILE A 37 4.55 -5.48 -2.85
C ILE A 37 3.22 -4.71 -2.87
N ILE A 38 2.48 -4.77 -3.97
CA ILE A 38 1.18 -4.08 -4.08
C ILE A 38 0.20 -4.61 -3.03
N ARG A 39 0.07 -5.93 -2.86
CA ARG A 39 -0.78 -6.52 -1.81
C ARG A 39 -0.41 -6.04 -0.40
N ALA A 40 0.88 -5.89 -0.12
CA ALA A 40 1.34 -5.36 1.15
C ALA A 40 0.91 -3.90 1.35
N ARG A 41 1.00 -3.07 0.30
CA ARG A 41 0.51 -1.68 0.31
C ARG A 41 -1.01 -1.62 0.46
N GLU A 42 -1.77 -2.44 -0.26
CA GLU A 42 -3.23 -2.53 -0.11
C GLU A 42 -3.65 -2.91 1.31
N THR A 43 -2.95 -3.87 1.92
CA THR A 43 -3.19 -4.27 3.31
C THR A 43 -2.91 -3.12 4.28
N SER A 44 -1.84 -2.36 4.02
CA SER A 44 -1.52 -1.17 4.81
C SER A 44 -2.56 -0.07 4.62
N LEU A 45 -3.02 0.16 3.39
CA LEU A 45 -4.05 1.16 3.06
C LEU A 45 -5.35 0.85 3.79
N ARG A 46 -5.85 -0.39 3.67
CA ARG A 46 -7.06 -0.84 4.36
C ARG A 46 -6.96 -0.67 5.87
N ARG A 47 -5.80 -0.93 6.46
CA ARG A 47 -5.57 -0.69 7.89
C ARG A 47 -5.62 0.80 8.24
N SER A 48 -4.94 1.65 7.46
CA SER A 48 -4.95 3.10 7.67
C SER A 48 -6.37 3.67 7.58
N LEU A 49 -7.12 3.28 6.55
CA LEU A 49 -8.53 3.66 6.37
C LEU A 49 -9.41 3.18 7.52
N PHE A 50 -9.25 1.92 7.93
CA PHE A 50 -10.00 1.39 9.08
C PHE A 50 -9.74 2.20 10.36
N VAL A 51 -8.48 2.51 10.66
CA VAL A 51 -8.13 3.32 11.83
C VAL A 51 -8.70 4.73 11.72
N LEU A 52 -8.61 5.38 10.56
CA LEU A 52 -9.14 6.73 10.35
C LEU A 52 -10.66 6.78 10.53
N ARG A 53 -11.39 5.84 9.92
CA ARG A 53 -12.84 5.74 10.05
C ARG A 53 -13.28 5.47 11.49
N ASP A 54 -12.59 4.55 12.17
CA ASP A 54 -12.87 4.22 13.57
C ASP A 54 -12.70 5.44 14.50
N VAL A 55 -11.67 6.28 14.29
CA VAL A 55 -11.50 7.49 15.10
C VAL A 55 -12.48 8.62 14.73
N ILE A 56 -12.94 8.69 13.48
CA ILE A 56 -14.01 9.61 13.07
C ILE A 56 -15.32 9.22 13.77
N ASP A 57 -15.66 7.93 13.75
CA ASP A 57 -16.85 7.41 14.42
C ASP A 57 -16.80 7.63 15.93
N GLN A 58 -15.63 7.43 16.55
CA GLN A 58 -15.39 7.74 17.97
C GLN A 58 -15.61 9.23 18.27
N TYR A 59 -15.04 10.12 17.45
CA TYR A 59 -15.22 11.55 17.62
C TYR A 59 -16.69 11.95 17.54
N TYR A 60 -17.43 11.41 16.57
CA TYR A 60 -18.86 11.66 16.42
C TYR A 60 -19.66 11.14 17.64
N ALA A 61 -19.31 9.96 18.15
CA ALA A 61 -19.97 9.39 19.33
C ALA A 61 -19.78 10.26 20.58
N ASP A 62 -18.63 10.91 20.72
CA ASP A 62 -18.28 11.74 21.89
C ASP A 62 -18.83 13.17 21.78
N HIS A 63 -18.82 13.77 20.58
CA HIS A 63 -19.20 15.18 20.37
C HIS A 63 -20.60 15.38 19.77
N GLY A 64 -21.14 14.37 19.08
CA GLY A 64 -22.41 14.45 18.36
C GLY A 64 -22.32 15.17 17.02
N ASN A 65 -21.12 15.47 16.51
CA ASN A 65 -20.88 16.05 15.18
C ASN A 65 -19.58 15.50 14.58
N TYR A 66 -19.45 15.55 13.26
CA TYR A 66 -18.22 15.12 12.59
C TYR A 66 -17.09 16.14 12.80
N PRO A 67 -15.82 15.68 12.80
CA PRO A 67 -14.67 16.59 12.88
C PRO A 67 -14.59 17.48 11.63
N GLU A 68 -14.18 18.73 11.78
CA GLU A 68 -14.06 19.66 10.64
C GLU A 68 -12.97 19.22 9.64
N SER A 69 -11.94 18.54 10.13
CA SER A 69 -10.79 18.06 9.36
C SER A 69 -10.14 16.85 10.03
N LEU A 70 -9.22 16.17 9.34
CA LEU A 70 -8.45 15.08 9.93
C LEU A 70 -7.45 15.59 10.99
N GLU A 71 -7.04 16.85 10.88
CA GLU A 71 -6.15 17.51 11.82
C GLU A 71 -6.81 17.67 13.20
N THR A 72 -8.12 17.92 13.25
CA THR A 72 -8.90 17.97 14.50
C THR A 72 -8.74 16.70 15.33
N LEU A 73 -8.73 15.53 14.68
CA LEU A 73 -8.54 14.24 15.35
C LEU A 73 -7.16 14.09 16.01
N VAL A 74 -6.14 14.77 15.48
CA VAL A 74 -4.80 14.80 16.06
C VAL A 74 -4.76 15.78 17.24
N GLU A 75 -5.32 16.98 17.05
CA GLU A 75 -5.36 18.02 18.08
C GLU A 75 -6.12 17.58 19.33
N GLU A 76 -7.21 16.84 19.14
CA GLU A 76 -8.02 16.27 20.22
C GLU A 76 -7.56 14.89 20.68
N HIS A 77 -6.41 14.41 20.21
CA HIS A 77 -5.74 13.20 20.68
C HIS A 77 -6.51 11.88 20.45
N TYR A 78 -7.47 11.83 19.53
CA TYR A 78 -8.08 10.57 19.06
C TYR A 78 -7.06 9.71 18.30
N ILE A 79 -6.16 10.36 17.57
CA ILE A 79 -5.05 9.70 16.89
C ILE A 79 -3.74 10.47 17.10
N ARG A 80 -2.63 9.76 17.26
CA ARG A 80 -1.32 10.39 17.49
C ARG A 80 -0.79 11.17 16.30
N ALA A 81 -1.16 10.74 15.09
CA ALA A 81 -0.81 11.37 13.83
C ALA A 81 -1.62 10.73 12.71
N ILE A 82 -1.96 11.50 11.68
CA ILE A 82 -2.57 10.99 10.46
C ILE A 82 -1.60 9.97 9.80
N PRO A 83 -2.06 8.75 9.48
CA PRO A 83 -1.22 7.75 8.81
C PRO A 83 -0.86 8.20 7.40
N GLU A 84 0.25 7.68 6.89
CA GLU A 84 0.66 7.89 5.51
C GLU A 84 -0.16 6.98 4.58
N ASP A 85 -0.66 7.53 3.47
CA ASP A 85 -1.23 6.75 2.39
C ASP A 85 -0.08 6.00 1.66
N PRO A 86 -0.09 4.66 1.63
CA PRO A 86 1.03 3.87 1.11
C PRO A 86 1.19 3.95 -0.43
N PHE A 87 0.20 4.50 -1.15
CA PHE A 87 0.26 4.67 -2.60
C PHE A 87 0.73 6.07 -3.00
N THR A 88 0.23 7.11 -2.35
CA THR A 88 0.67 8.50 -2.60
C THR A 88 1.94 8.87 -1.84
N ARG A 89 2.27 8.12 -0.77
CA ARG A 89 3.35 8.40 0.19
C ARG A 89 3.22 9.77 0.86
N SER A 90 1.98 10.16 1.15
CA SER A 90 1.65 11.43 1.79
C SER A 90 0.66 11.22 2.93
N ARG A 91 0.73 12.10 3.94
CA ARG A 91 -0.24 12.16 5.02
C ARG A 91 -1.39 13.15 4.74
N SER A 92 -1.26 13.96 3.69
CA SER A 92 -2.20 15.03 3.36
C SER A 92 -2.93 14.79 2.03
N SER A 93 -2.79 13.60 1.43
CA SER A 93 -3.45 13.26 0.17
C SER A 93 -4.82 12.62 0.36
N TRP A 94 -5.21 12.32 1.60
CA TRP A 94 -6.49 11.70 1.91
C TRP A 94 -7.65 12.55 1.36
N ILE A 95 -8.60 11.90 0.69
CA ILE A 95 -9.79 12.55 0.16
C ILE A 95 -10.85 12.44 1.25
N VAL A 96 -11.25 13.58 1.82
CA VAL A 96 -12.31 13.62 2.83
C VAL A 96 -13.69 13.72 2.17
N ILE A 97 -14.65 12.99 2.72
CA ILE A 97 -16.01 12.90 2.21
C ILE A 97 -16.95 13.44 3.28
N PRO A 98 -17.79 14.44 2.95
CA PRO A 98 -18.78 14.96 3.88
C PRO A 98 -19.98 14.02 4.01
N PRO A 99 -20.75 14.08 5.12
CA PRO A 99 -21.94 13.27 5.29
C PRO A 99 -23.01 13.61 4.23
N GLU A 100 -23.68 12.59 3.69
CA GLU A 100 -24.79 12.79 2.76
C GLU A 100 -26.10 13.09 3.49
N GLY A 101 -26.88 14.06 2.99
CA GLY A 101 -28.30 14.20 3.35
C GLY A 101 -28.60 14.75 4.75
N SER A 102 -27.62 15.29 5.47
CA SER A 102 -27.80 16.00 6.74
C SER A 102 -27.35 17.47 6.60
N GLU A 103 -27.84 18.38 7.46
CA GLU A 103 -27.23 19.72 7.61
C GLU A 103 -25.86 19.65 8.33
N GLU A 104 -25.39 18.44 8.65
CA GLU A 104 -24.12 18.22 9.33
C GLU A 104 -22.96 18.46 8.36
N THR A 105 -21.90 19.07 8.87
CA THR A 105 -20.68 19.36 8.13
C THR A 105 -19.53 18.57 8.74
N GLY A 106 -18.41 18.47 8.02
CA GLY A 106 -17.19 17.82 8.49
C GLY A 106 -16.83 16.59 7.69
N VAL A 107 -15.96 15.77 8.27
CA VAL A 107 -15.41 14.55 7.66
C VAL A 107 -16.21 13.34 8.15
N TYR A 108 -17.02 12.77 7.27
CA TYR A 108 -17.77 11.53 7.49
C TYR A 108 -16.97 10.30 7.11
N ASP A 109 -16.33 10.34 5.94
CA ASP A 109 -15.51 9.24 5.43
C ASP A 109 -14.22 9.78 4.80
N VAL A 110 -13.25 8.89 4.57
CA VAL A 110 -11.93 9.20 4.02
C VAL A 110 -11.54 8.13 3.01
N HIS A 111 -11.15 8.54 1.80
CA HIS A 111 -10.62 7.66 0.76
C HIS A 111 -9.15 7.95 0.44
N SER A 112 -8.46 6.99 -0.18
CA SER A 112 -7.08 7.20 -0.66
C SER A 112 -7.00 8.36 -1.65
N GLY A 113 -5.88 9.06 -1.64
CA GLY A 113 -5.58 10.09 -2.64
C GLY A 113 -5.04 9.54 -3.97
N SER A 114 -4.99 8.22 -4.13
CA SER A 114 -4.35 7.60 -5.28
C SER A 114 -5.33 7.33 -6.42
N ASP A 115 -4.99 7.79 -7.63
CA ASP A 115 -5.69 7.45 -8.88
C ASP A 115 -5.36 6.05 -9.42
N LEU A 116 -4.58 5.25 -8.67
CA LEU A 116 -4.24 3.90 -9.06
C LEU A 116 -5.41 2.95 -8.81
N VAL A 117 -5.39 1.83 -9.52
CA VAL A 117 -6.37 0.75 -9.40
C VAL A 117 -5.77 -0.39 -8.61
N SER A 118 -6.58 -0.98 -7.74
CA SER A 118 -6.25 -2.17 -6.97
C SER A 118 -6.00 -3.40 -7.83
N LEU A 119 -5.51 -4.46 -7.18
CA LEU A 119 -5.40 -5.79 -7.79
C LEU A 119 -6.76 -6.44 -8.06
N ASP A 120 -7.85 -5.96 -7.45
CA ASP A 120 -9.22 -6.43 -7.69
C ASP A 120 -9.99 -5.59 -8.73
N GLY A 121 -9.42 -4.47 -9.19
CA GLY A 121 -9.97 -3.64 -10.25
C GLY A 121 -10.73 -2.40 -9.77
N THR A 122 -10.87 -2.23 -8.45
CA THR A 122 -11.47 -1.03 -7.85
C THR A 122 -10.42 0.09 -7.70
N PRO A 123 -10.72 1.34 -8.09
CA PRO A 123 -9.86 2.49 -7.82
C PRO A 123 -9.62 2.69 -6.30
N TYR A 124 -8.40 3.07 -5.90
CA TYR A 124 -8.12 3.31 -4.47
C TYR A 124 -8.82 4.55 -3.92
N ASN A 125 -9.14 5.52 -4.77
CA ASN A 125 -9.93 6.69 -4.38
C ASN A 125 -11.43 6.38 -4.19
N GLU A 126 -11.85 5.12 -4.35
CA GLU A 126 -13.16 4.61 -3.93
C GLU A 126 -13.07 3.73 -2.66
N TRP A 127 -11.87 3.55 -2.09
CA TRP A 127 -11.61 2.71 -0.92
C TRP A 127 -11.62 3.48 0.38
#